data_AF-A0A8C6ZSV9-F1
#
_entry.id   AF-A0A8C6ZSV9-F1
#
_cell.length_a   1.000
_cell.length_b   1.000
_cell.length_c   1.000
_cell.angle_alpha   90.00
_cell.angle_beta   90.00
_cell.angle_gamma   90.00
#
_symmetry.space_group_name_H-M   'P 1'
#
loop_
_entity.id
_entity.type
_entity.pdbx_description
1 polymer ?
#
loop_
_entity_poly.entity_id
_entity_poly.type
_entity_poly.pdbx_seq_one_letter_code
_entity_poly.pdbx_strand_id
1 'polypeptide(L)'
;MPPFRQVGEKQLPQEVLFMAWSPKRDLIALANRAGEVSAAMNRSITFPGREVRQTVLAFGLNDTKRIILCDVEKPESLHSFSVDSSITYMHWMEVTEESSVLTSFYNAEDESNLLLPKLPALPKKIGNFIFWYTAQHVFFSFYRLNALVLGGSSGFIEVYAYGMFKIALVTGVPGSCRGLCLSSDLKSLSVITEIQDSPDSEAEMTYFQLDTSLLSSYLPEVTRMARKFTHISTLLQYIKLSLTCMCEAWEEILMQMDSRLTKFVQEKNTTTSVQDEFMQLLLWGKASLELQALLMNQLTVKGLKKLGQSIESSYSSIQKLVISHLQSGSEALLYHLSELKGMALWKQKYESLGLDASGIEDAITAVGSFILKANELLQVIDSSMKNFKAFFRWLYVAMLRMSEDHVLPELNKVMTQKDITFVADFLTEHFNEAPELYNRKGKYFNVERVGQYLKDEDDDLVSPPNTEGNQWFNFLKNSTHLKGNLCFIQ
;
A
#
# COMPACT_ATOMS: atom_id res chain seq x y z
N MET A 1 7.89 -23.69 -55.12
CA MET A 1 8.27 -23.57 -53.70
C MET A 1 7.02 -23.71 -52.85
N PRO A 2 7.10 -24.31 -51.65
CA PRO A 2 5.95 -24.36 -50.74
C PRO A 2 5.51 -22.94 -50.33
N PRO A 3 4.21 -22.73 -50.04
CA PRO A 3 3.65 -21.41 -49.75
C PRO A 3 4.09 -20.82 -48.40
N PHE A 4 4.61 -21.65 -47.48
CA PHE A 4 5.09 -21.22 -46.18
C PHE A 4 6.56 -21.57 -45.99
N ARG A 5 7.29 -20.67 -45.32
CA ARG A 5 8.68 -20.89 -44.90
C ARG A 5 8.71 -21.27 -43.43
N GLN A 6 9.24 -22.45 -43.12
CA GLN A 6 9.46 -22.87 -41.74
C GLN A 6 10.57 -22.02 -41.11
N VAL A 7 10.25 -21.30 -40.03
CA VAL A 7 11.18 -20.40 -39.33
C VAL A 7 11.83 -21.08 -38.12
N GLY A 8 11.14 -22.03 -37.50
CA GLY A 8 11.68 -22.80 -36.37
C GLY A 8 10.81 -24.00 -36.03
N GLU A 9 11.44 -25.01 -35.45
CA GLU A 9 10.79 -26.20 -34.90
C GLU A 9 11.48 -26.54 -33.59
N LYS A 10 10.69 -26.65 -32.52
CA LYS A 10 11.20 -26.89 -31.17
C LYS A 10 10.27 -27.87 -30.47
N GLN A 11 10.84 -28.97 -29.99
CA GLN A 11 10.14 -29.89 -29.12
C GLN A 11 10.20 -29.37 -27.69
N LEU A 12 9.04 -29.24 -27.04
CA LEU A 12 8.94 -28.78 -25.66
C LEU A 12 8.90 -29.99 -24.71
N PRO A 13 9.51 -29.88 -23.51
CA PRO A 13 9.57 -30.99 -22.55
C PRO A 13 8.24 -31.25 -21.84
N GLN A 14 7.32 -30.28 -21.86
CA GLN A 14 6.03 -30.32 -21.18
C GLN A 14 4.90 -30.12 -22.19
N GLU A 15 3.76 -30.76 -21.93
CA GLU A 15 2.53 -30.59 -22.70
C GLU A 15 2.03 -29.14 -22.61
N VAL A 16 1.76 -28.51 -23.76
CA VAL A 16 1.25 -27.15 -23.85
C VAL A 16 -0.28 -27.19 -23.74
N LEU A 17 -0.82 -26.54 -22.71
CA LEU A 17 -2.25 -26.41 -22.48
C LEU A 17 -2.85 -25.21 -23.24
N PHE A 18 -2.10 -24.13 -23.40
CA PHE A 18 -2.59 -22.92 -24.06
C PHE A 18 -1.47 -22.16 -24.75
N MET A 19 -1.77 -21.48 -25.87
CA MET A 19 -0.81 -20.63 -26.56
C MET A 19 -1.49 -19.38 -27.15
N ALA A 20 -0.84 -18.23 -27.04
CA ALA A 20 -1.31 -16.98 -27.62
C ALA A 20 -0.16 -16.18 -28.23
N TRP A 21 -0.37 -15.69 -29.45
CA TRP A 21 0.53 -14.75 -30.11
C TRP A 21 0.33 -13.33 -29.57
N SER A 22 1.41 -12.57 -29.50
CA SER A 22 1.34 -11.13 -29.26
C SER A 22 0.68 -10.46 -30.47
N PRO A 23 -0.28 -9.54 -30.27
CA PRO A 23 -1.00 -8.89 -31.35
C PRO A 23 -0.14 -7.87 -32.13
N LYS A 24 1.02 -7.46 -31.59
CA LYS A 24 1.88 -6.43 -32.22
C LYS A 24 3.35 -6.84 -32.37
N ARG A 25 3.82 -7.86 -31.65
CA ARG A 25 5.23 -8.30 -31.66
C ARG A 25 5.31 -9.75 -32.11
N ASP A 26 6.44 -10.17 -32.65
CA ASP A 26 6.70 -11.57 -33.02
C ASP A 26 7.06 -12.42 -31.78
N LEU A 27 6.15 -12.43 -30.79
CA LEU A 27 6.31 -13.14 -29.53
C LEU A 27 5.12 -14.07 -29.33
N ILE A 28 5.37 -15.26 -28.80
CA ILE A 28 4.34 -16.23 -28.41
C ILE A 28 4.46 -16.56 -26.93
N ALA A 29 3.33 -16.52 -26.23
CA ALA A 29 3.21 -17.00 -24.86
C ALA A 29 2.62 -18.42 -24.86
N LEU A 30 3.28 -19.34 -24.16
CA LEU A 30 2.95 -20.78 -24.13
C LEU A 30 2.76 -21.25 -22.71
N ALA A 31 1.58 -21.73 -22.32
CA ALA A 31 1.31 -22.30 -20.99
C ALA A 31 1.33 -23.83 -21.00
N ASN A 32 1.98 -24.44 -20.02
CA ASN A 32 2.20 -25.87 -19.91
C ASN A 32 1.50 -26.49 -18.69
N ARG A 33 1.45 -27.83 -18.67
CA ARG A 33 0.76 -28.61 -17.63
C ARG A 33 1.43 -28.59 -16.25
N ALA A 34 2.72 -28.28 -16.19
CA ALA A 34 3.42 -28.03 -14.93
C ALA A 34 3.02 -26.68 -14.29
N GLY A 35 2.10 -25.94 -14.92
CA GLY A 35 1.71 -24.61 -14.47
C GLY A 35 2.77 -23.58 -14.81
N GLU A 36 3.59 -23.80 -15.83
CA GLU A 36 4.56 -22.84 -16.33
C GLU A 36 4.06 -22.16 -17.60
N VAL A 37 4.54 -20.96 -17.90
CA VAL A 37 4.41 -20.36 -19.20
C VAL A 37 5.78 -19.89 -19.63
N SER A 38 5.94 -19.65 -20.90
CA SER A 38 7.13 -19.03 -21.44
C SER A 38 6.70 -18.05 -22.51
N ALA A 39 7.26 -16.84 -22.45
CA ALA A 39 7.27 -15.92 -23.57
C ALA A 39 8.61 -16.14 -24.29
N ALA A 40 8.61 -16.97 -25.34
CA ALA A 40 9.84 -17.24 -26.10
C ALA A 40 9.96 -16.21 -27.25
N MET A 41 11.15 -15.73 -27.56
CA MET A 41 12.17 -16.59 -28.17
C MET A 41 13.40 -16.99 -27.31
N ASN A 42 13.64 -16.48 -26.10
CA ASN A 42 14.65 -17.02 -25.15
C ASN A 42 14.52 -16.45 -23.71
N ARG A 43 13.55 -16.92 -22.92
CA ARG A 43 13.63 -17.13 -21.44
C ARG A 43 12.28 -17.57 -20.89
N SER A 44 12.31 -18.50 -19.93
CA SER A 44 11.17 -19.19 -19.31
C SER A 44 10.57 -18.36 -18.15
N ILE A 45 9.25 -18.09 -18.16
CA ILE A 45 8.55 -17.36 -17.08
C ILE A 45 7.09 -17.87 -16.91
N THR A 46 6.94 -18.68 -15.85
CA THR A 46 5.91 -19.66 -15.40
C THR A 46 4.42 -19.13 -15.26
N PHE A 47 3.35 -19.97 -15.24
CA PHE A 47 1.92 -19.80 -14.77
C PHE A 47 0.64 -19.54 -15.65
N PRO A 48 -0.48 -20.31 -15.49
CA PRO A 48 -1.53 -20.60 -16.50
C PRO A 48 -2.55 -19.49 -16.85
N GLY A 49 -3.19 -19.66 -18.03
CA GLY A 49 -4.33 -18.94 -18.63
C GLY A 49 -3.95 -17.57 -19.19
N ARG A 50 -3.92 -17.28 -20.52
CA ARG A 50 -3.20 -16.07 -20.99
C ARG A 50 -3.81 -15.27 -22.12
N GLU A 51 -3.59 -13.96 -22.04
CA GLU A 51 -3.72 -13.04 -23.17
C GLU A 51 -2.62 -11.97 -23.16
N VAL A 52 -2.01 -11.76 -24.31
CA VAL A 52 -0.80 -10.93 -24.48
C VAL A 52 -1.20 -9.61 -25.14
N ARG A 53 -0.78 -8.46 -24.60
CA ARG A 53 -0.90 -7.19 -25.32
C ARG A 53 0.26 -6.22 -25.08
N GLN A 54 0.93 -5.85 -26.18
CA GLN A 54 1.95 -4.80 -26.35
C GLN A 54 3.20 -4.87 -25.45
N THR A 55 3.02 -4.87 -24.13
CA THR A 55 4.04 -4.94 -23.06
C THR A 55 3.55 -5.67 -21.80
N VAL A 56 2.25 -5.96 -21.66
CA VAL A 56 1.65 -6.62 -20.48
C VAL A 56 1.01 -7.95 -20.87
N LEU A 57 1.15 -8.94 -19.99
CA LEU A 57 0.60 -10.27 -20.10
C LEU A 57 -0.31 -10.56 -18.91
N ALA A 58 -1.60 -10.82 -19.18
CA ALA A 58 -2.55 -11.20 -18.15
C ALA A 58 -2.63 -12.72 -18.05
N PHE A 59 -2.66 -13.25 -16.82
CA PHE A 59 -2.93 -14.65 -16.60
C PHE A 59 -3.65 -15.03 -15.32
N GLY A 60 -4.41 -16.13 -15.36
CA GLY A 60 -5.33 -16.58 -14.31
C GLY A 60 -4.86 -17.84 -13.57
N LEU A 61 -4.64 -17.71 -12.26
CA LEU A 61 -4.33 -18.81 -11.35
C LEU A 61 -5.61 -19.42 -10.78
N ASN A 62 -5.94 -20.63 -11.19
CA ASN A 62 -7.16 -21.32 -10.75
C ASN A 62 -7.10 -21.84 -9.32
N ASP A 63 -5.90 -22.17 -8.82
CA ASP A 63 -5.66 -22.66 -7.45
C ASP A 63 -5.89 -21.58 -6.39
N THR A 64 -5.35 -20.39 -6.64
CA THR A 64 -5.42 -19.24 -5.73
C THR A 64 -6.56 -18.27 -6.09
N LYS A 65 -7.27 -18.52 -7.20
CA LYS A 65 -8.30 -17.65 -7.78
C LYS A 65 -7.80 -16.20 -7.91
N ARG A 66 -6.65 -16.03 -8.55
CA ARG A 66 -6.01 -14.72 -8.74
C ARG A 66 -5.66 -14.50 -10.20
N ILE A 67 -5.80 -13.27 -10.66
CA ILE A 67 -5.21 -12.82 -11.91
C ILE A 67 -3.93 -12.09 -11.61
N ILE A 68 -2.92 -12.36 -12.42
CA ILE A 68 -1.63 -11.68 -12.40
C ILE A 68 -1.42 -11.02 -13.76
N LEU A 69 -1.09 -9.74 -13.73
CA LEU A 69 -0.63 -8.97 -14.87
C LEU A 69 0.89 -8.83 -14.74
N CYS A 70 1.65 -9.28 -15.72
CA CYS A 70 3.11 -9.22 -15.74
C CYS A 70 3.62 -8.39 -16.91
N ASP A 71 4.82 -7.82 -16.75
CA ASP A 71 5.55 -7.25 -17.89
C ASP A 71 6.06 -8.38 -18.78
N VAL A 72 6.04 -8.17 -20.10
CA VAL A 72 6.59 -9.10 -21.08
C VAL A 72 8.11 -9.00 -21.13
N GLU A 73 8.70 -7.84 -20.80
CA GLU A 73 10.13 -7.58 -20.85
C GLU A 73 10.85 -7.98 -19.55
N LYS A 74 10.18 -7.85 -18.40
CA LYS A 74 10.68 -8.28 -17.09
C LYS A 74 9.71 -9.30 -16.47
N PRO A 75 10.18 -10.45 -15.95
CA PRO A 75 9.35 -11.45 -15.24
C PRO A 75 8.72 -10.97 -13.93
N GLU A 76 8.50 -9.67 -13.76
CA GLU A 76 7.96 -9.10 -12.56
C GLU A 76 6.44 -8.99 -12.73
N SER A 77 5.70 -9.47 -11.73
CA SER A 77 4.28 -9.13 -11.62
C SER A 77 4.17 -7.60 -11.51
N LEU A 78 3.25 -7.02 -12.28
CA LEU A 78 2.90 -5.60 -12.27
C LEU A 78 1.63 -5.34 -11.46
N HIS A 79 0.64 -6.21 -11.62
CA HIS A 79 -0.61 -6.13 -10.86
C HIS A 79 -1.12 -7.54 -10.52
N SER A 80 -1.85 -7.70 -9.41
CA SER A 80 -2.55 -8.93 -9.11
C SER A 80 -3.80 -8.66 -8.30
N PHE A 81 -4.89 -9.33 -8.66
CA PHE A 81 -6.16 -9.22 -7.95
C PHE A 81 -6.82 -10.58 -7.83
N SER A 82 -7.59 -10.76 -6.77
CA SER A 82 -8.39 -11.97 -6.57
C SER A 82 -9.71 -11.87 -7.31
N VAL A 83 -10.17 -13.02 -7.80
CA VAL A 83 -11.49 -13.23 -8.40
C VAL A 83 -12.29 -14.22 -7.56
N ASP A 84 -13.61 -14.13 -7.60
CA ASP A 84 -14.48 -14.93 -6.72
C ASP A 84 -14.48 -16.43 -7.09
N SER A 85 -14.20 -16.74 -8.37
CA SER A 85 -14.24 -18.10 -8.91
C SER A 85 -13.13 -18.38 -9.92
N SER A 86 -12.95 -19.66 -10.25
CA SER A 86 -11.98 -20.10 -11.25
C SER A 86 -12.34 -19.56 -12.63
N ILE A 87 -11.31 -19.08 -13.33
CA ILE A 87 -11.45 -18.49 -14.66
C ILE A 87 -11.25 -19.60 -15.70
N THR A 88 -12.13 -19.62 -16.68
CA THR A 88 -12.12 -20.60 -17.78
C THR A 88 -11.69 -19.95 -19.09
N TYR A 89 -11.94 -18.65 -19.26
CA TYR A 89 -11.56 -17.92 -20.48
C TYR A 89 -11.28 -16.43 -20.19
N MET A 90 -10.39 -15.83 -20.98
CA MET A 90 -10.02 -14.41 -20.89
C MET A 90 -10.02 -13.78 -22.29
N HIS A 91 -10.48 -12.54 -22.40
CA HIS A 91 -10.41 -11.76 -23.64
C HIS A 91 -10.11 -10.27 -23.37
N TRP A 92 -9.19 -9.65 -24.10
CA TRP A 92 -8.58 -8.36 -23.80
C TRP A 92 -8.56 -7.52 -25.06
N MET A 93 -9.56 -6.67 -25.16
CA MET A 93 -9.80 -5.80 -26.30
C MET A 93 -9.45 -4.34 -25.97
N GLU A 94 -9.28 -3.52 -27.01
CA GLU A 94 -9.07 -2.07 -26.91
C GLU A 94 -10.08 -1.41 -27.83
N VAL A 95 -10.68 -0.33 -27.34
CA VAL A 95 -11.72 0.38 -28.08
C VAL A 95 -11.08 1.08 -29.27
N THR A 96 -11.62 0.84 -30.46
CA THR A 96 -11.13 1.44 -31.70
C THR A 96 -11.87 2.73 -32.06
N GLU A 97 -13.03 2.99 -31.45
CA GLU A 97 -13.78 4.23 -31.68
C GLU A 97 -13.01 5.45 -31.15
N GLU A 98 -12.84 6.43 -32.03
CA GLU A 98 -12.22 7.71 -31.72
C GLU A 98 -13.30 8.79 -31.64
N SER A 99 -13.34 9.54 -30.53
CA SER A 99 -14.19 10.72 -30.39
C SER A 99 -13.34 11.95 -30.03
N SER A 100 -13.75 13.12 -30.52
CA SER A 100 -13.06 14.39 -30.21
C SER A 100 -13.02 14.67 -28.71
N VAL A 101 -14.03 14.19 -27.97
CA VAL A 101 -14.14 14.27 -26.50
C VAL A 101 -13.11 13.37 -25.82
N LEU A 102 -12.85 12.18 -26.35
CA LEU A 102 -11.80 11.29 -25.85
C LEU A 102 -10.41 11.90 -26.09
N THR A 103 -10.19 12.49 -27.27
CA THR A 103 -8.91 13.14 -27.59
C THR A 103 -8.62 14.34 -26.69
N SER A 104 -9.62 15.20 -26.42
CA SER A 104 -9.44 16.31 -25.47
C SER A 104 -9.22 15.82 -24.03
N PHE A 105 -9.90 14.73 -23.63
CA PHE A 105 -9.68 14.09 -22.34
C PHE A 105 -8.25 13.55 -22.18
N TYR A 106 -7.71 12.86 -23.19
CA TYR A 106 -6.34 12.35 -23.14
C TYR A 106 -5.31 13.47 -22.94
N ASN A 107 -5.54 14.62 -23.56
CA ASN A 107 -4.67 15.80 -23.39
C ASN A 107 -4.81 16.43 -21.98
N ALA A 108 -6.04 16.59 -21.48
CA ALA A 108 -6.28 17.19 -20.16
C ALA A 108 -5.72 16.34 -19.01
N GLU A 109 -5.68 15.02 -19.18
CA GLU A 109 -5.12 14.14 -18.15
C GLU A 109 -3.59 14.21 -18.07
N ASP A 110 -2.91 14.43 -19.20
CA ASP A 110 -1.47 14.68 -19.23
C ASP A 110 -1.13 15.97 -18.45
N GLU A 111 -1.99 17.00 -18.54
CA GLU A 111 -1.86 18.22 -17.74
C GLU A 111 -2.04 17.99 -16.23
N SER A 112 -2.98 17.14 -15.82
CA SER A 112 -3.17 16.82 -14.40
C SER A 112 -1.96 16.11 -13.77
N ASN A 113 -1.26 15.27 -14.55
CA ASN A 113 -0.03 14.59 -14.13
C ASN A 113 1.17 15.55 -14.01
N LEU A 114 1.10 16.73 -14.62
CA LEU A 114 2.14 17.77 -14.51
C LEU A 114 1.97 18.62 -13.25
N LEU A 115 0.73 18.80 -12.78
CA LEU A 115 0.39 19.64 -11.64
C LEU A 115 0.53 18.92 -10.29
N LEU A 116 0.27 17.60 -10.26
CA LEU A 116 0.45 16.80 -9.05
C LEU A 116 1.94 16.53 -8.78
N PRO A 117 2.38 16.55 -7.51
CA PRO A 117 3.74 16.17 -7.17
C PRO A 117 4.00 14.73 -7.58
N LYS A 118 5.10 14.50 -8.31
CA LYS A 118 5.51 13.15 -8.69
C LYS A 118 5.82 12.34 -7.44
N LEU A 119 5.12 11.22 -7.28
CA LEU A 119 5.28 10.36 -6.12
C LEU A 119 6.70 9.75 -6.10
N PRO A 120 7.43 9.87 -4.98
CA PRO A 120 8.76 9.33 -4.88
C PRO A 120 8.74 7.80 -4.83
N ALA A 121 9.81 7.22 -5.37
CA ALA A 121 10.10 5.80 -5.28
C ALA A 121 10.30 5.40 -3.80
N LEU A 122 9.49 4.46 -3.30
CA LEU A 122 9.68 3.85 -1.98
C LEU A 122 11.02 3.08 -1.89
N PRO A 123 11.56 2.84 -0.69
CA PRO A 123 12.78 2.08 -0.51
C PRO A 123 12.63 0.63 -1.00
N LYS A 124 13.64 0.12 -1.73
CA LYS A 124 13.66 -1.18 -2.45
C LYS A 124 13.53 -2.47 -1.60
N LYS A 125 13.23 -2.38 -0.29
CA LYS A 125 13.28 -3.54 0.61
C LYS A 125 12.08 -4.50 0.47
N ILE A 126 10.95 -4.05 -0.09
CA ILE A 126 9.74 -4.87 -0.23
C ILE A 126 9.61 -5.33 -1.69
N GLY A 127 9.52 -6.64 -1.93
CA GLY A 127 9.37 -7.21 -3.28
C GLY A 127 8.18 -6.66 -4.08
N ASN A 128 7.13 -6.21 -3.38
CA ASN A 128 5.96 -5.53 -3.97
C ASN A 128 6.22 -4.09 -4.43
N PHE A 129 7.43 -3.55 -4.23
CA PHE A 129 7.77 -2.17 -4.60
C PHE A 129 8.08 -2.01 -6.09
N ILE A 130 8.88 -2.91 -6.65
CA ILE A 130 9.27 -2.86 -8.07
C ILE A 130 8.01 -2.96 -8.94
N PHE A 131 7.07 -3.82 -8.52
CA PHE A 131 5.72 -3.99 -9.05
C PHE A 131 4.96 -2.67 -9.23
N TRP A 132 4.95 -1.77 -8.24
CA TRP A 132 4.11 -0.56 -8.30
C TRP A 132 4.68 0.51 -9.23
N TYR A 133 5.97 0.80 -9.14
CA TYR A 133 6.60 1.88 -9.93
C TYR A 133 6.61 1.53 -11.43
N THR A 134 6.86 0.27 -11.78
CA THR A 134 6.78 -0.19 -13.18
C THR A 134 5.34 -0.26 -13.66
N ALA A 135 4.40 -0.73 -12.82
CA ALA A 135 2.98 -0.76 -13.16
C ALA A 135 2.44 0.65 -13.44
N GLN A 136 2.76 1.64 -12.62
CA GLN A 136 2.33 3.03 -12.87
C GLN A 136 2.76 3.49 -14.27
N HIS A 137 4.05 3.36 -14.61
CA HIS A 137 4.52 3.76 -15.93
C HIS A 137 3.89 2.98 -17.09
N VAL A 138 3.64 1.68 -16.92
CA VAL A 138 3.11 0.82 -17.98
C VAL A 138 1.60 1.00 -18.16
N PHE A 139 0.81 0.94 -17.09
CA PHE A 139 -0.66 1.03 -17.18
C PHE A 139 -1.14 2.43 -17.53
N PHE A 140 -0.47 3.48 -17.06
CA PHE A 140 -0.83 4.86 -17.42
C PHE A 140 -0.31 5.28 -18.81
N SER A 141 0.47 4.44 -19.49
CA SER A 141 0.85 4.65 -20.89
C SER A 141 -0.29 4.32 -21.87
N PHE A 142 -1.32 3.59 -21.42
CA PHE A 142 -2.49 3.29 -22.25
C PHE A 142 -3.46 4.47 -22.24
N TYR A 143 -3.48 5.22 -23.34
CA TYR A 143 -4.43 6.32 -23.52
C TYR A 143 -5.85 5.80 -23.76
N ARG A 144 -6.01 4.79 -24.62
CA ARG A 144 -7.33 4.25 -24.99
C ARG A 144 -7.86 3.27 -23.95
N LEU A 145 -9.18 3.27 -23.77
CA LEU A 145 -9.86 2.26 -22.96
C LEU A 145 -9.56 0.87 -23.52
N ASN A 146 -9.04 0.00 -22.67
CA ASN A 146 -8.94 -1.42 -22.93
C ASN A 146 -9.66 -2.18 -21.82
N ALA A 147 -10.27 -3.29 -22.18
CA ALA A 147 -11.14 -4.07 -21.29
C ALA A 147 -10.70 -5.53 -21.32
N LEU A 148 -10.38 -6.06 -20.14
CA LEU A 148 -10.12 -7.46 -19.88
C LEU A 148 -11.41 -8.12 -19.40
N VAL A 149 -12.00 -8.95 -20.23
CA VAL A 149 -13.20 -9.73 -19.98
C VAL A 149 -12.79 -11.10 -19.45
N LEU A 150 -13.40 -11.52 -18.35
CA LEU A 150 -13.13 -12.76 -17.66
C LEU A 150 -14.40 -13.59 -17.60
N GLY A 151 -14.31 -14.84 -18.03
CA GLY A 151 -15.39 -15.82 -17.94
C GLY A 151 -14.99 -16.93 -16.99
N GLY A 152 -15.87 -17.26 -16.05
CA GLY A 152 -15.68 -18.35 -15.10
C GLY A 152 -16.55 -19.57 -15.40
N SER A 153 -16.42 -20.57 -14.53
CA SER A 153 -17.33 -21.73 -14.41
C SER A 153 -18.57 -21.43 -13.54
N SER A 154 -18.61 -20.24 -12.95
CA SER A 154 -19.51 -19.80 -11.88
C SER A 154 -20.69 -18.97 -12.36
N GLY A 155 -20.99 -19.02 -13.65
CA GLY A 155 -22.11 -18.32 -14.25
C GLY A 155 -22.08 -16.79 -14.15
N PHE A 156 -20.87 -16.24 -14.10
CA PHE A 156 -20.64 -14.81 -14.21
C PHE A 156 -19.58 -14.47 -15.25
N ILE A 157 -19.67 -13.25 -15.76
CA ILE A 157 -18.63 -12.61 -16.58
C ILE A 157 -18.27 -11.29 -15.92
N GLU A 158 -16.98 -11.05 -15.76
CA GLU A 158 -16.46 -9.78 -15.23
C GLU A 158 -15.72 -9.02 -16.31
N VAL A 159 -15.87 -7.70 -16.31
CA VAL A 159 -15.16 -6.81 -17.25
C VAL A 159 -14.31 -5.85 -16.44
N TYR A 160 -13.00 -5.89 -16.68
CA TYR A 160 -12.00 -5.07 -16.02
C TYR A 160 -11.42 -4.04 -16.98
N ALA A 161 -11.68 -2.76 -16.74
CA ALA A 161 -11.01 -1.68 -17.46
C ALA A 161 -9.53 -1.60 -17.07
N TYR A 162 -8.67 -1.45 -18.06
CA TYR A 162 -7.21 -1.44 -17.94
C TYR A 162 -6.63 -2.71 -17.28
N GLY A 163 -7.43 -3.77 -17.14
CA GLY A 163 -7.09 -4.96 -16.35
C GLY A 163 -7.04 -4.72 -14.83
N MET A 164 -7.49 -3.56 -14.34
CA MET A 164 -7.35 -3.17 -12.93
C MET A 164 -8.69 -2.94 -12.24
N PHE A 165 -9.59 -2.20 -12.88
CA PHE A 165 -10.84 -1.78 -12.27
C PHE A 165 -12.04 -2.52 -12.86
N LYS A 166 -12.80 -3.23 -12.03
CA LYS A 166 -14.01 -3.94 -12.45
C LYS A 166 -15.11 -2.94 -12.80
N ILE A 167 -15.45 -2.84 -14.08
CA ILE A 167 -16.49 -1.94 -14.60
C ILE A 167 -17.85 -2.61 -14.80
N ALA A 168 -17.88 -3.94 -14.95
CA ALA A 168 -19.14 -4.67 -15.09
C ALA A 168 -19.04 -6.08 -14.51
N LEU A 169 -20.16 -6.56 -13.97
CA LEU A 169 -20.39 -7.93 -13.56
C LEU A 169 -21.72 -8.37 -14.18
N VAL A 170 -21.68 -9.37 -15.06
CA VAL A 170 -22.85 -10.02 -15.62
C VAL A 170 -23.06 -11.33 -14.89
N THR A 171 -24.26 -11.53 -14.33
CA THR A 171 -24.64 -12.76 -13.61
C THR A 171 -25.67 -13.56 -14.39
N GLY A 172 -25.80 -14.85 -14.09
CA GLY A 172 -26.81 -15.72 -14.71
C GLY A 172 -26.39 -16.32 -16.04
N VAL A 173 -25.08 -16.38 -16.30
CA VAL A 173 -24.53 -17.09 -17.45
C VAL A 173 -24.59 -18.60 -17.15
N PRO A 174 -25.21 -19.43 -17.98
CA PRO A 174 -25.26 -20.86 -17.70
C PRO A 174 -23.93 -21.54 -18.06
N GLY A 175 -23.50 -22.50 -17.23
CA GLY A 175 -22.34 -23.35 -17.52
C GLY A 175 -20.98 -22.64 -17.45
N SER A 176 -19.99 -23.21 -18.16
CA SER A 176 -18.61 -22.76 -18.18
C SER A 176 -18.29 -21.98 -19.45
N CYS A 177 -17.72 -20.77 -19.31
CA CYS A 177 -17.36 -19.95 -20.46
C CYS A 177 -16.22 -20.59 -21.27
N ARG A 178 -16.41 -20.76 -22.59
CA ARG A 178 -15.42 -21.31 -23.54
C ARG A 178 -14.97 -20.31 -24.59
N GLY A 179 -15.74 -19.25 -24.81
CA GLY A 179 -15.38 -18.16 -25.71
C GLY A 179 -16.01 -16.86 -25.25
N LEU A 180 -15.22 -15.79 -25.25
CA LEU A 180 -15.67 -14.44 -24.97
C LEU A 180 -15.11 -13.51 -26.04
N CYS A 181 -15.95 -12.66 -26.60
CA CYS A 181 -15.53 -11.61 -27.52
C CYS A 181 -16.40 -10.37 -27.31
N LEU A 182 -15.78 -9.31 -26.80
CA LEU A 182 -16.38 -8.01 -26.61
C LEU A 182 -16.08 -7.17 -27.85
N SER A 183 -17.12 -6.60 -28.46
CA SER A 183 -16.96 -5.85 -29.69
C SER A 183 -16.10 -4.60 -29.48
N SER A 184 -15.31 -4.22 -30.47
CA SER A 184 -14.39 -3.06 -30.38
C SER A 184 -15.10 -1.71 -30.31
N ASP A 185 -16.40 -1.68 -30.59
CA ASP A 185 -17.32 -0.55 -30.42
C ASP A 185 -18.16 -0.65 -29.13
N LEU A 186 -17.92 -1.67 -28.30
CA LEU A 186 -18.60 -1.97 -27.04
C LEU A 186 -20.12 -2.13 -27.15
N LYS A 187 -20.70 -2.37 -28.34
CA LYS A 187 -22.15 -2.55 -28.49
C LYS A 187 -22.64 -3.93 -28.08
N SER A 188 -21.83 -4.96 -28.23
CA SER A 188 -22.24 -6.32 -27.84
C SER A 188 -21.10 -7.16 -27.29
N LEU A 189 -21.45 -8.04 -26.35
CA LEU A 189 -20.58 -9.07 -25.82
C LEU A 189 -21.10 -10.44 -26.28
N SER A 190 -20.30 -11.12 -27.09
CA SER A 190 -20.58 -12.49 -27.53
C SER A 190 -19.94 -13.50 -26.58
N VAL A 191 -20.73 -14.50 -26.17
CA VAL A 191 -20.37 -15.48 -25.15
C VAL A 191 -20.70 -16.87 -25.68
N ILE A 192 -19.75 -17.78 -25.54
CA ILE A 192 -19.94 -19.20 -25.81
C ILE A 192 -19.74 -19.96 -24.50
N THR A 193 -20.73 -20.73 -24.09
CA THR A 193 -20.72 -21.50 -22.85
C THR A 193 -20.97 -22.97 -23.11
N GLU A 194 -20.31 -23.79 -22.32
CA GLU A 194 -20.51 -25.23 -22.28
C GLU A 194 -21.32 -25.58 -21.04
N ILE A 195 -22.48 -26.18 -21.25
CA ILE A 195 -23.38 -26.63 -20.18
C ILE A 195 -23.30 -28.15 -20.14
N GLN A 196 -23.06 -28.70 -18.96
CA GLN A 196 -23.05 -30.13 -18.72
C GLN A 196 -23.95 -30.44 -17.53
N ASP A 197 -25.17 -30.91 -17.81
CA ASP A 197 -26.19 -31.17 -16.78
C ASP A 197 -25.89 -32.40 -15.92
N SER A 198 -25.14 -33.36 -16.47
CA SER A 198 -24.64 -34.54 -15.75
C SER A 198 -23.33 -35.05 -16.37
N PRO A 199 -22.45 -35.74 -15.62
CA PRO A 199 -21.16 -36.21 -16.13
C PRO A 199 -21.27 -37.18 -17.31
N ASP A 200 -22.42 -37.86 -17.46
CA ASP A 200 -22.71 -38.80 -18.55
C ASP A 200 -23.47 -38.16 -19.73
N SER A 201 -23.88 -36.88 -19.61
CA SER A 201 -24.54 -36.12 -20.68
C SER A 201 -23.51 -35.57 -21.65
N GLU A 202 -23.87 -35.56 -22.94
CA GLU A 202 -23.14 -34.77 -23.93
C GLU A 202 -23.17 -33.29 -23.52
N ALA A 203 -22.05 -32.61 -23.73
CA ALA A 203 -21.90 -31.20 -23.40
C ALA A 203 -22.60 -30.34 -24.46
N GLU A 204 -23.55 -29.49 -24.03
CA GLU A 204 -24.26 -28.58 -24.93
C GLU A 204 -23.50 -27.24 -25.02
N MET A 205 -23.15 -26.85 -26.24
CA MET A 205 -22.52 -25.56 -26.52
C MET A 205 -23.60 -24.54 -26.86
N THR A 206 -23.72 -23.51 -26.03
CA THR A 206 -24.70 -22.44 -26.18
C THR A 206 -24.01 -21.12 -26.53
N TYR A 207 -24.65 -20.34 -27.39
CA TYR A 207 -24.20 -19.01 -27.79
C TYR A 207 -25.16 -17.95 -27.28
N PHE A 208 -24.60 -16.92 -26.65
CA PHE A 208 -25.31 -15.74 -26.19
C PHE A 208 -24.70 -14.48 -26.78
N GLN A 209 -25.56 -13.52 -27.12
CA GLN A 209 -25.15 -12.17 -27.43
C GLN A 209 -25.81 -11.24 -26.44
N LEU A 210 -24.99 -10.58 -25.64
CA LEU A 210 -25.42 -9.63 -24.62
C LEU A 210 -25.29 -8.22 -25.19
N ASP A 211 -26.32 -7.40 -24.96
CA ASP A 211 -26.29 -5.98 -25.32
C ASP A 211 -25.47 -5.20 -24.29
N THR A 212 -24.42 -4.54 -24.76
CA THR A 212 -23.56 -3.67 -23.94
C THR A 212 -23.66 -2.21 -24.38
N SER A 213 -24.75 -1.84 -25.05
CA SER A 213 -25.04 -0.49 -25.57
C SER A 213 -24.83 0.65 -24.56
N LEU A 214 -24.99 0.40 -23.25
CA LEU A 214 -24.68 1.37 -22.20
C LEU A 214 -23.19 1.77 -22.20
N LEU A 215 -22.28 0.80 -22.34
CA LEU A 215 -20.83 1.04 -22.39
C LEU A 215 -20.43 1.82 -23.65
N SER A 216 -21.10 1.55 -24.78
CA SER A 216 -20.88 2.26 -26.04
C SER A 216 -21.40 3.71 -25.97
N SER A 217 -22.63 3.90 -25.47
CA SER A 217 -23.27 5.22 -25.40
C SER A 217 -22.57 6.19 -24.46
N TYR A 218 -22.05 5.68 -23.35
CA TYR A 218 -21.32 6.44 -22.32
C TYR A 218 -19.81 6.17 -22.35
N LEU A 219 -19.26 5.82 -23.52
CA LEU A 219 -17.84 5.46 -23.66
C LEU A 219 -16.88 6.52 -23.08
N PRO A 220 -17.04 7.84 -23.35
CA PRO A 220 -16.18 8.85 -22.74
C PRO A 220 -16.27 8.91 -21.21
N GLU A 221 -17.48 8.81 -20.67
CA GLU A 221 -17.77 8.83 -19.25
C GLU A 221 -17.17 7.60 -18.54
N VAL A 222 -17.37 6.40 -19.09
CA VAL A 222 -16.82 5.13 -18.59
C VAL A 222 -15.30 5.15 -18.65
N THR A 223 -14.72 5.64 -19.75
CA THR A 223 -13.26 5.75 -19.90
C THR A 223 -12.66 6.65 -18.82
N ARG A 224 -13.25 7.84 -18.62
CA ARG A 224 -12.79 8.79 -17.61
C ARG A 224 -12.95 8.25 -16.19
N MET A 225 -14.10 7.64 -15.91
CA MET A 225 -14.39 7.03 -14.61
C MET A 225 -13.42 5.89 -14.30
N ALA A 226 -13.26 4.94 -15.21
CA ALA A 226 -12.34 3.81 -15.06
C ALA A 226 -10.91 4.29 -14.80
N ARG A 227 -10.46 5.33 -15.51
CA ARG A 227 -9.10 5.84 -15.31
C ARG A 227 -8.90 6.49 -13.95
N LYS A 228 -9.88 7.27 -13.46
CA LYS A 228 -9.82 7.83 -12.11
C LYS A 228 -9.86 6.74 -11.03
N PHE A 229 -10.67 5.70 -11.19
CA PHE A 229 -10.66 4.56 -10.27
C PHE A 229 -9.34 3.79 -10.30
N THR A 230 -8.71 3.65 -11.48
CA THR A 230 -7.37 3.06 -11.59
C THR A 230 -6.31 3.88 -10.84
N HIS A 231 -6.33 5.22 -10.98
CA HIS A 231 -5.48 6.12 -10.19
C HIS A 231 -5.72 5.95 -8.69
N ILE A 232 -6.98 5.99 -8.25
CA ILE A 232 -7.37 5.83 -6.85
C ILE A 232 -6.89 4.48 -6.29
N SER A 233 -7.12 3.37 -7.02
CA SER A 233 -6.69 2.03 -6.60
C SER A 233 -5.16 1.94 -6.48
N THR A 234 -4.44 2.52 -7.43
CA THR A 234 -2.97 2.55 -7.44
C THR A 234 -2.42 3.39 -6.28
N LEU A 235 -3.06 4.52 -5.96
CA LEU A 235 -2.70 5.37 -4.82
C LEU A 235 -3.00 4.69 -3.48
N LEU A 236 -4.14 4.01 -3.36
CA LEU A 236 -4.46 3.23 -2.16
C LEU A 236 -3.42 2.13 -1.92
N GLN A 237 -3.00 1.43 -2.98
CA GLN A 237 -1.94 0.43 -2.87
C GLN A 237 -0.60 1.07 -2.48
N TYR A 238 -0.26 2.24 -3.02
CA TYR A 238 0.94 3.00 -2.67
C TYR A 238 0.96 3.41 -1.20
N ILE A 239 -0.16 3.95 -0.70
CA ILE A 239 -0.33 4.37 0.69
C ILE A 239 -0.17 3.16 1.61
N LYS A 240 -0.81 2.02 1.29
CA LYS A 240 -0.69 0.77 2.05
C LYS A 240 0.77 0.28 2.10
N LEU A 241 1.46 0.24 0.96
CA LEU A 241 2.87 -0.14 0.91
C LEU A 241 3.76 0.82 1.71
N SER A 242 3.49 2.12 1.64
CA SER A 242 4.21 3.14 2.41
C SER A 242 4.04 2.92 3.92
N LEU A 243 2.81 2.60 4.35
CA LEU A 243 2.51 2.27 5.74
C LEU A 243 3.23 0.98 6.19
N THR A 244 3.25 -0.06 5.35
CA THR A 244 4.02 -1.29 5.64
C THR A 244 5.52 -0.99 5.82
N CYS A 245 6.13 -0.18 4.94
CA CYS A 245 7.52 0.27 5.10
C CYS A 245 7.75 0.98 6.44
N MET A 246 6.79 1.79 6.88
CA MET A 246 6.86 2.51 8.15
C MET A 246 6.78 1.56 9.34
N CYS A 247 5.88 0.56 9.30
CA CYS A 247 5.76 -0.46 10.34
C CYS A 247 7.04 -1.28 10.45
N GLU A 248 7.63 -1.74 9.34
CA GLU A 248 8.90 -2.47 9.33
C GLU A 248 10.06 -1.66 9.94
N ALA A 249 10.17 -0.38 9.56
CA ALA A 249 11.20 0.51 10.11
C ALA A 249 11.01 0.77 11.61
N TRP A 250 9.76 0.82 12.07
CA TRP A 250 9.42 0.96 13.48
C TRP A 250 9.70 -0.33 14.27
N GLU A 251 9.35 -1.50 13.74
CA GLU A 251 9.66 -2.79 14.37
C GLU A 251 11.17 -2.99 14.55
N GLU A 252 11.99 -2.51 13.62
CA GLU A 252 13.45 -2.50 13.74
C GLU A 252 13.91 -1.66 14.95
N ILE A 253 13.31 -0.48 15.19
CA ILE A 253 13.58 0.35 16.38
C ILE A 253 13.20 -0.39 17.65
N LEU A 254 11.98 -0.93 17.68
CA LEU A 254 11.42 -1.61 18.84
C LEU A 254 12.29 -2.82 19.23
N MET A 255 12.69 -3.64 18.27
CA MET A 255 13.57 -4.79 18.50
C MET A 255 14.93 -4.38 19.09
N GLN A 256 15.51 -3.27 18.65
CA GLN A 256 16.80 -2.80 19.15
C GLN A 256 16.73 -2.27 20.59
N MET A 257 15.65 -1.57 20.96
CA MET A 257 15.48 -1.07 22.32
C MET A 257 15.04 -2.16 23.29
N ASP A 258 14.04 -2.96 22.91
CA ASP A 258 13.43 -3.97 23.77
C ASP A 258 14.43 -5.10 24.10
N SER A 259 15.22 -5.55 23.12
CA SER A 259 16.25 -6.59 23.35
C SER A 259 17.37 -6.20 24.32
N ARG A 260 17.57 -4.90 24.59
CA ARG A 260 18.61 -4.38 25.50
C ARG A 260 18.03 -3.99 26.86
N LEU A 261 16.86 -3.37 26.89
CA LEU A 261 16.19 -2.96 28.13
C LEU A 261 15.47 -4.13 28.81
N THR A 262 14.88 -5.07 28.06
CA THR A 262 14.19 -6.22 28.67
C THR A 262 15.17 -7.24 29.27
N LYS A 263 16.38 -7.39 28.70
CA LYS A 263 17.45 -8.15 29.34
C LYS A 263 17.86 -7.55 30.69
N PHE A 264 17.88 -6.22 30.79
CA PHE A 264 18.18 -5.55 32.05
C PHE A 264 17.14 -5.86 33.13
N VAL A 265 15.86 -5.74 32.80
CA VAL A 265 14.78 -5.98 33.78
C VAL A 265 14.76 -7.44 34.22
N GLN A 266 15.04 -8.37 33.31
CA GLN A 266 15.08 -9.80 33.62
C GLN A 266 16.32 -10.22 34.44
N GLU A 267 17.46 -9.55 34.25
CA GLU A 267 18.70 -9.86 34.99
C GLU A 267 18.79 -9.13 36.35
N LYS A 268 17.89 -8.17 36.60
CA LYS A 268 17.84 -7.38 37.83
C LYS A 268 17.14 -8.16 38.95
N ASN A 269 17.77 -8.24 40.13
CA ASN A 269 17.23 -8.92 41.32
C ASN A 269 16.57 -7.97 42.33
N THR A 270 16.41 -6.69 41.99
CA THR A 270 15.92 -5.64 42.88
C THR A 270 14.50 -5.18 42.52
N THR A 271 13.74 -4.70 43.51
CA THR A 271 12.32 -4.31 43.37
C THR A 271 12.08 -2.92 42.77
N THR A 272 13.14 -2.20 42.38
CA THR A 272 13.06 -0.83 41.88
C THR A 272 12.74 -0.81 40.38
N SER A 273 11.86 0.09 39.94
CA SER A 273 11.58 0.27 38.51
C SER A 273 12.81 0.80 37.76
N VAL A 274 12.84 0.64 36.43
CA VAL A 274 13.90 1.21 35.60
C VAL A 274 13.82 2.74 35.56
N GLN A 275 12.61 3.30 35.64
CA GLN A 275 12.40 4.73 35.78
C GLN A 275 13.09 5.27 37.03
N ASP A 276 12.90 4.62 38.17
CA ASP A 276 13.46 5.07 39.45
C ASP A 276 14.99 5.10 39.38
N GLU A 277 15.64 4.07 38.85
CA GLU A 277 17.10 4.05 38.76
C GLU A 277 17.68 5.13 37.85
N PHE A 278 17.07 5.37 36.69
CA PHE A 278 17.50 6.45 35.80
C PHE A 278 17.18 7.84 36.39
N MET A 279 16.08 7.99 37.12
CA MET A 279 15.76 9.23 37.85
C MET A 279 16.73 9.50 39.00
N GLN A 280 17.13 8.47 39.75
CA GLN A 280 18.16 8.59 40.78
C GLN A 280 19.52 8.97 40.19
N LEU A 281 19.88 8.40 39.03
CA LEU A 281 21.07 8.80 38.29
C LEU A 281 20.98 10.26 37.84
N LEU A 282 19.82 10.72 37.36
CA LEU A 282 19.61 12.09 36.91
C LEU A 282 19.71 13.10 38.06
N LEU A 283 19.11 12.79 39.21
CA LEU A 283 18.99 13.71 40.35
C LEU A 283 20.26 13.73 41.22
N TRP A 284 20.88 12.56 41.46
CA TRP A 284 21.99 12.43 42.40
C TRP A 284 23.34 12.12 41.76
N GLY A 285 23.36 11.83 40.45
CA GLY A 285 24.59 11.50 39.72
C GLY A 285 25.24 10.18 40.13
N LYS A 286 24.55 9.36 40.93
CA LYS A 286 25.02 8.05 41.40
C LYS A 286 24.16 6.95 40.78
N ALA A 287 24.79 6.08 40.00
CA ALA A 287 24.13 4.87 39.49
C ALA A 287 24.17 3.76 40.56
N SER A 288 23.18 2.87 40.53
CA SER A 288 23.25 1.59 41.25
C SER A 288 24.36 0.70 40.65
N LEU A 289 24.86 -0.26 41.42
CA LEU A 289 25.88 -1.21 40.94
C LEU A 289 25.37 -2.01 39.72
N GLU A 290 24.09 -2.35 39.71
CA GLU A 290 23.41 -3.06 38.62
C GLU A 290 23.31 -2.19 37.36
N LEU A 291 22.86 -0.93 37.49
CA LEU A 291 22.79 0.02 36.37
C LEU A 291 24.18 0.35 35.82
N GLN A 292 25.18 0.52 36.68
CA GLN A 292 26.56 0.77 36.27
C GLN A 292 27.13 -0.43 35.50
N ALA A 293 26.87 -1.66 35.95
CA ALA A 293 27.28 -2.86 35.24
C ALA A 293 26.63 -2.97 33.86
N LEU A 294 25.34 -2.63 33.72
CA LEU A 294 24.68 -2.59 32.41
C LEU A 294 25.32 -1.56 31.49
N LEU A 295 25.44 -0.31 31.96
CA LEU A 295 25.92 0.79 31.12
C LEU A 295 27.37 0.53 30.67
N MET A 296 28.23 0.06 31.57
CA MET A 296 29.65 -0.12 31.27
C MET A 296 29.96 -1.45 30.56
N ASN A 297 29.36 -2.56 30.97
CA ASN A 297 29.76 -3.89 30.47
C ASN A 297 28.91 -4.35 29.28
N GLN A 298 27.60 -4.08 29.28
CA GLN A 298 26.69 -4.60 28.24
C GLN A 298 26.42 -3.60 27.12
N LEU A 299 26.13 -2.33 27.46
CA LEU A 299 25.83 -1.30 26.48
C LEU A 299 27.12 -0.70 25.90
N THR A 300 28.06 -0.33 26.77
CA THR A 300 29.32 0.37 26.47
C THR A 300 29.11 1.75 25.82
N VAL A 301 30.09 2.64 25.96
CA VAL A 301 30.05 3.98 25.33
C VAL A 301 29.95 3.89 23.79
N LYS A 302 30.61 2.90 23.18
CA LYS A 302 30.56 2.66 21.72
C LYS A 302 29.21 2.10 21.28
N GLY A 303 28.62 1.20 22.06
CA GLY A 303 27.29 0.65 21.76
C GLY A 303 26.20 1.69 21.90
N LEU A 304 26.27 2.58 22.90
CA LEU A 304 25.34 3.70 23.05
C LEU A 304 25.35 4.63 21.82
N LYS A 305 26.54 4.99 21.30
CA LYS A 305 26.66 5.79 20.07
C LYS A 305 26.03 5.10 18.86
N LYS A 306 26.29 3.80 18.67
CA LYS A 306 25.70 3.02 17.57
C LYS A 306 24.18 2.92 17.69
N LEU A 307 23.67 2.71 18.91
CA LEU A 307 22.24 2.65 19.20
C LEU A 307 21.56 3.99 18.88
N GLY A 308 22.11 5.09 19.39
CA GLY A 308 21.59 6.43 19.12
C GLY A 308 21.55 6.78 17.63
N GLN A 309 22.62 6.46 16.88
CA GLN A 309 22.67 6.66 15.44
C GLN A 309 21.64 5.80 14.68
N SER A 310 21.49 4.54 15.09
CA SER A 310 20.52 3.61 14.50
C SER A 310 19.09 4.13 14.69
N ILE A 311 18.71 4.48 15.92
CA ILE A 311 17.40 5.04 16.26
C ILE A 311 17.14 6.36 15.51
N GLU A 312 18.10 7.30 15.51
CA GLU A 312 17.98 8.57 14.77
C GLU A 312 17.78 8.35 13.26
N SER A 313 18.47 7.36 12.68
CA SER A 313 18.34 7.01 11.27
C SER A 313 16.97 6.40 10.92
N SER A 314 16.42 5.55 11.80
CA SER A 314 15.10 4.95 11.62
C SER A 314 13.99 5.96 11.78
N TYR A 315 14.03 6.84 12.80
CA TYR A 315 13.07 7.94 12.95
C TYR A 315 13.11 8.91 11.76
N SER A 316 14.29 9.27 11.27
CA SER A 316 14.41 10.10 10.05
C SER A 316 13.85 9.40 8.82
N SER A 317 13.99 8.07 8.73
CA SER A 317 13.40 7.28 7.64
C SER A 317 11.87 7.27 7.72
N ILE A 318 11.29 7.03 8.89
CA ILE A 318 9.84 7.08 9.12
C ILE A 318 9.29 8.49 8.83
N GLN A 319 9.97 9.54 9.33
CA GLN A 319 9.58 10.93 9.08
C GLN A 319 9.54 11.25 7.58
N LYS A 320 10.56 10.82 6.81
CA LYS A 320 10.57 10.96 5.34
C LYS A 320 9.47 10.16 4.67
N LEU A 321 9.17 8.94 5.15
CA LEU A 321 8.06 8.13 4.64
C LEU A 321 6.72 8.85 4.82
N VAL A 322 6.47 9.44 5.99
CA VAL A 322 5.24 10.22 6.24
C VAL A 322 5.13 11.41 5.30
N ILE A 323 6.17 12.26 5.25
CA ILE A 323 6.11 13.52 4.50
C ILE A 323 6.12 13.29 2.99
N SER A 324 7.07 12.50 2.49
CA SER A 324 7.29 12.40 1.05
C SER A 324 6.37 11.38 0.36
N HIS A 325 5.93 10.34 1.07
CA HIS A 325 5.12 9.27 0.49
C HIS A 325 3.67 9.33 0.97
N LEU A 326 3.45 9.29 2.29
CA LEU A 326 2.09 9.18 2.84
C LEU A 326 1.25 10.44 2.58
N GLN A 327 1.79 11.63 2.86
CA GLN A 327 1.11 12.90 2.60
C GLN A 327 0.90 13.12 1.10
N SER A 328 1.96 13.07 0.29
CA SER A 328 1.86 13.25 -1.17
C SER A 328 0.88 12.28 -1.83
N GLY A 329 0.88 11.00 -1.41
CA GLY A 329 -0.05 9.99 -1.90
C GLY A 329 -1.51 10.26 -1.49
N SER A 330 -1.72 10.72 -0.26
CA SER A 330 -3.05 11.05 0.26
C SER A 330 -3.61 12.34 -0.36
N GLU A 331 -2.76 13.34 -0.63
CA GLU A 331 -3.14 14.57 -1.34
C GLU A 331 -3.53 14.28 -2.79
N ALA A 332 -2.76 13.44 -3.49
CA ALA A 332 -3.12 12.99 -4.84
C ALA A 332 -4.44 12.20 -4.85
N LEU A 333 -4.66 11.36 -3.82
CA LEU A 333 -5.91 10.62 -3.65
C LEU A 333 -7.10 11.57 -3.45
N LEU A 334 -6.94 12.57 -2.59
CA LEU A 334 -7.95 13.60 -2.34
C LEU A 334 -8.28 14.40 -3.61
N TYR A 335 -7.27 14.73 -4.42
CA TYR A 335 -7.47 15.40 -5.71
C TYR A 335 -8.33 14.56 -6.66
N HIS A 336 -8.00 13.29 -6.87
CA HIS A 336 -8.77 12.44 -7.78
C HIS A 336 -10.17 12.13 -7.26
N LEU A 337 -10.35 11.98 -5.94
CA LEU A 337 -11.69 11.85 -5.35
C LEU A 337 -12.51 13.12 -5.52
N SER A 338 -11.89 14.30 -5.43
CA SER A 338 -12.57 15.58 -5.66
C SER A 338 -13.04 15.73 -7.11
N GLU A 339 -12.22 15.34 -8.09
CA GLU A 339 -12.64 15.27 -9.49
C GLU A 339 -13.79 14.26 -9.68
N LEU A 340 -13.69 13.09 -9.04
CA LEU A 340 -14.72 12.05 -9.11
C LEU A 340 -16.05 12.54 -8.49
N LYS A 341 -16.01 13.32 -7.40
CA LYS A 341 -17.19 14.01 -6.85
C LYS A 341 -17.78 14.97 -7.87
N GLY A 342 -16.94 15.74 -8.58
CA GLY A 342 -17.37 16.61 -9.67
C GLY A 342 -18.11 15.85 -10.78
N MET A 343 -17.67 14.63 -11.11
CA MET A 343 -18.35 13.74 -12.06
C MET A 343 -19.67 13.21 -11.48
N ALA A 344 -19.68 12.77 -10.23
CA ALA A 344 -20.88 12.23 -9.57
C ALA A 344 -22.01 13.27 -9.45
N LEU A 345 -21.66 14.55 -9.27
CA LEU A 345 -22.64 15.64 -9.25
C LEU A 345 -23.31 15.87 -10.61
N TRP A 346 -22.70 15.43 -11.72
CA TRP A 346 -23.31 15.47 -13.05
C TRP A 346 -24.22 14.26 -13.28
N LYS A 347 -25.36 14.28 -12.57
CA LYS A 347 -26.35 13.20 -12.58
C LYS A 347 -26.78 12.74 -13.97
N GLN A 348 -27.01 13.68 -14.90
CA GLN A 348 -27.41 13.37 -16.28
C GLN A 348 -26.47 12.40 -17.02
N LYS A 349 -25.19 12.37 -16.66
CA LYS A 349 -24.16 11.54 -17.31
C LYS A 349 -23.74 10.33 -16.49
N TYR A 350 -23.67 10.47 -15.15
CA TYR A 350 -23.06 9.46 -14.27
C TYR A 350 -24.07 8.74 -13.36
N GLU A 351 -25.32 9.19 -13.27
CA GLU A 351 -26.35 8.51 -12.46
C GLU A 351 -26.66 7.11 -13.01
N SER A 352 -26.73 6.96 -14.34
CA SER A 352 -26.91 5.66 -15.01
C SER A 352 -25.72 4.71 -14.85
N LEU A 353 -24.53 5.25 -14.55
CA LEU A 353 -23.32 4.48 -14.28
C LEU A 353 -23.20 4.08 -12.78
N GLY A 354 -24.12 4.54 -11.94
CA GLY A 354 -24.16 4.19 -10.52
C GLY A 354 -23.12 4.91 -9.66
N LEU A 355 -22.62 6.08 -10.09
CA LEU A 355 -21.63 6.83 -9.32
C LEU A 355 -22.29 7.58 -8.15
N ASP A 356 -22.15 7.05 -6.94
CA ASP A 356 -22.77 7.62 -5.74
C ASP A 356 -22.01 8.84 -5.21
N ALA A 357 -22.67 10.00 -5.21
CA ALA A 357 -22.09 11.25 -4.72
C ALA A 357 -21.88 11.26 -3.19
N SER A 358 -22.78 10.63 -2.41
CA SER A 358 -22.65 10.57 -0.95
C SER A 358 -21.46 9.72 -0.52
N GLY A 359 -21.32 8.51 -1.07
CA GLY A 359 -20.21 7.63 -0.75
C GLY A 359 -18.84 8.23 -1.11
N ILE A 360 -18.75 9.01 -2.20
CA ILE A 360 -17.52 9.74 -2.54
C ILE A 360 -17.23 10.87 -1.55
N GLU A 361 -18.26 11.57 -1.06
CA GLU A 361 -18.11 12.62 -0.04
C GLU A 361 -17.65 12.04 1.31
N ASP A 362 -18.18 10.89 1.70
CA ASP A 362 -17.72 10.15 2.88
C ASP A 362 -16.27 9.68 2.70
N ALA A 363 -15.91 9.17 1.50
CA ALA A 363 -14.54 8.79 1.19
C ALA A 363 -13.56 9.97 1.25
N ILE A 364 -13.96 11.15 0.75
CA ILE A 364 -13.17 12.40 0.84
C ILE A 364 -12.94 12.77 2.31
N THR A 365 -14.00 12.68 3.13
CA THR A 365 -13.91 12.96 4.57
C THR A 365 -12.96 11.98 5.26
N ALA A 366 -13.07 10.68 4.97
CA ALA A 366 -12.19 9.65 5.52
C ALA A 366 -10.72 9.84 5.12
N VAL A 367 -10.44 10.19 3.85
CA VAL A 367 -9.07 10.48 3.39
C VAL A 367 -8.51 11.71 4.09
N GLY A 368 -9.29 12.76 4.29
CA GLY A 368 -8.79 13.91 5.01
C GLY A 368 -8.64 13.67 6.52
N SER A 369 -9.47 12.83 7.16
CA SER A 369 -9.23 12.34 8.54
C SER A 369 -7.90 11.59 8.61
N PHE A 370 -7.62 10.75 7.62
CA PHE A 370 -6.35 10.03 7.50
C PHE A 370 -5.15 10.98 7.36
N ILE A 371 -5.26 12.04 6.55
CA ILE A 371 -4.22 13.08 6.43
C ILE A 371 -3.97 13.79 7.77
N LEU A 372 -5.04 14.15 8.50
CA LEU A 372 -4.91 14.76 9.83
C LEU A 372 -4.22 13.81 10.81
N LYS A 373 -4.56 12.52 10.77
CA LYS A 373 -3.91 11.50 11.60
C LYS A 373 -2.43 11.31 11.23
N ALA A 374 -2.08 11.37 9.94
CA ALA A 374 -0.69 11.35 9.49
C ALA A 374 0.10 12.57 9.99
N ASN A 375 -0.51 13.76 10.04
CA ASN A 375 0.09 14.97 10.61
C ASN A 375 0.29 14.86 12.12
N GLU A 376 -0.69 14.30 12.84
CA GLU A 376 -0.59 14.01 14.27
C GLU A 376 0.57 13.04 14.55
N LEU A 377 0.66 11.95 13.78
CA LEU A 377 1.79 11.01 13.84
C LEU A 377 3.13 11.71 13.62
N LEU A 378 3.22 12.62 12.65
CA LEU A 378 4.44 13.39 12.40
C LEU A 378 4.84 14.24 13.62
N GLN A 379 3.88 14.89 14.29
CA GLN A 379 4.16 15.65 15.51
C GLN A 379 4.66 14.76 16.65
N VAL A 380 4.07 13.56 16.80
CA VAL A 380 4.50 12.58 17.80
C VAL A 380 5.91 12.08 17.50
N ILE A 381 6.24 11.80 16.24
CA ILE A 381 7.59 11.43 15.79
C ILE A 381 8.58 12.55 16.13
N ASP A 382 8.28 13.80 15.80
CA ASP A 382 9.17 14.93 16.05
C ASP A 382 9.41 15.17 17.54
N SER A 383 8.36 15.01 18.36
CA SER A 383 8.47 15.10 19.83
C SER A 383 9.33 13.95 20.38
N SER A 384 9.07 12.72 19.95
CA SER A 384 9.82 11.53 20.36
C SER A 384 11.29 11.67 20.01
N MET A 385 11.60 12.09 18.78
CA MET A 385 12.97 12.27 18.30
C MET A 385 13.75 13.31 19.12
N LYS A 386 13.10 14.42 19.52
CA LYS A 386 13.71 15.44 20.41
C LYS A 386 14.00 14.86 21.79
N ASN A 387 13.04 14.13 22.37
CA ASN A 387 13.18 13.51 23.69
C ASN A 387 14.30 12.46 23.70
N PHE A 388 14.33 11.56 22.71
CA PHE A 388 15.39 10.57 22.54
C PHE A 388 16.77 11.22 22.39
N LYS A 389 16.89 12.28 21.58
CA LYS A 389 18.15 12.98 21.39
C LYS A 389 18.67 13.62 22.68
N ALA A 390 17.78 14.20 23.48
CA ALA A 390 18.12 14.75 24.80
C ALA A 390 18.58 13.63 25.76
N PHE A 391 17.83 12.52 25.81
CA PHE A 391 18.16 11.36 26.64
C PHE A 391 19.51 10.74 26.29
N PHE A 392 19.75 10.41 25.01
CA PHE A 392 21.02 9.80 24.58
C PHE A 392 22.22 10.71 24.84
N ARG A 393 22.03 12.02 24.67
CA ARG A 393 23.08 13.01 24.98
C ARG A 393 23.40 13.03 26.47
N TRP A 394 22.37 13.09 27.33
CA TRP A 394 22.54 13.05 28.78
C TRP A 394 23.23 11.75 29.21
N LEU A 395 22.74 10.60 28.74
CA LEU A 395 23.26 9.30 29.11
C LEU A 395 24.71 9.12 28.66
N TYR A 396 25.06 9.64 27.48
CA TYR A 396 26.45 9.64 27.00
C TYR A 396 27.39 10.43 27.92
N VAL A 397 26.97 11.61 28.39
CA VAL A 397 27.75 12.42 29.34
C VAL A 397 27.85 11.72 30.69
N ALA A 398 26.75 11.12 31.18
CA ALA A 398 26.73 10.38 32.43
C ALA A 398 27.72 9.21 32.41
N MET A 399 27.71 8.41 31.33
CA MET A 399 28.64 7.29 31.17
C MET A 399 30.11 7.73 31.12
N LEU A 400 30.44 8.83 30.42
CA LEU A 400 31.82 9.35 30.40
C LEU A 400 32.30 9.80 31.77
N ARG A 401 31.41 10.43 32.57
CA ARG A 401 31.75 10.83 33.95
C ARG A 401 31.99 9.62 34.85
N MET A 402 31.28 8.52 34.61
CA MET A 402 31.42 7.28 35.37
C MET A 402 32.64 6.44 34.96
N SER A 403 33.20 6.63 33.75
CA SER A 403 34.41 5.94 33.28
C SER A 403 35.71 6.70 33.59
N GLU A 404 35.63 7.85 34.27
CA GLU A 404 36.75 8.78 34.50
C GLU A 404 37.45 9.26 33.21
N ASP A 405 36.81 9.07 32.05
CA ASP A 405 37.31 9.54 30.76
C ASP A 405 37.21 11.07 30.65
N HIS A 406 38.12 11.68 29.89
CA HIS A 406 38.16 13.13 29.72
C HIS A 406 36.88 13.65 29.01
N VAL A 407 35.97 14.26 29.79
CA VAL A 407 34.78 14.92 29.25
C VAL A 407 35.18 16.23 28.58
N LEU A 408 35.00 16.33 27.27
CA LEU A 408 35.21 17.57 26.53
C LEU A 408 34.37 18.72 27.15
N PRO A 409 34.96 19.89 27.47
CA PRO A 409 34.24 21.02 28.08
C PRO A 409 33.02 21.51 27.27
N GLU A 410 33.03 21.26 25.95
CA GLU A 410 31.93 21.56 25.03
C GLU A 410 30.68 20.71 25.28
N LEU A 411 30.78 19.48 25.82
CA LEU A 411 29.59 18.68 26.13
C LEU A 411 28.87 19.17 27.40
N ASN A 412 29.60 19.70 28.38
CA ASN A 412 29.04 20.20 29.64
C ASN A 412 28.31 21.55 29.48
N LYS A 413 28.71 22.39 28.52
CA LYS A 413 28.05 23.68 28.25
C LYS A 413 26.68 23.58 27.59
N VAL A 414 26.31 22.40 27.09
CA VAL A 414 25.14 22.24 26.19
C VAL A 414 24.07 21.33 26.80
N MET A 415 24.14 21.00 28.09
CA MET A 415 22.99 20.51 28.84
C MET A 415 22.39 21.68 29.61
N THR A 416 21.39 22.29 28.99
CA THR A 416 20.64 23.38 29.59
C THR A 416 19.64 22.82 30.62
N GLN A 417 19.13 23.68 31.52
CA GLN A 417 18.07 23.29 32.45
C GLN A 417 16.85 22.69 31.71
N LYS A 418 16.58 23.19 30.50
CA LYS A 418 15.51 22.72 29.63
C LYS A 418 15.75 21.28 29.14
N ASP A 419 16.99 20.93 28.82
CA ASP A 419 17.35 19.56 28.42
C ASP A 419 17.19 18.57 29.57
N ILE A 420 17.49 19.00 30.81
CA ILE A 420 17.27 18.17 32.00
C ILE A 420 15.78 17.92 32.21
N THR A 421 14.93 18.93 32.02
CA THR A 421 13.47 18.76 32.05
C THR A 421 13.00 17.80 30.96
N PHE A 422 13.49 17.92 29.73
CA PHE A 422 13.18 16.96 28.66
C PHE A 422 13.58 15.52 28.99
N VAL A 423 14.71 15.31 29.67
CA VAL A 423 15.14 13.98 30.11
C VAL A 423 14.21 13.44 31.22
N ALA A 424 13.82 14.28 32.17
CA ALA A 424 12.88 13.88 33.23
C ALA A 424 11.48 13.55 32.66
N ASP A 425 11.00 14.37 31.72
CA ASP A 425 9.75 14.14 31.00
C ASP A 425 9.84 12.83 30.20
N PHE A 426 10.95 12.59 29.49
CA PHE A 426 11.17 11.34 28.77
C PHE A 426 11.16 10.12 29.70
N LEU A 427 11.85 10.17 30.83
CA LEU A 427 11.86 9.07 31.80
C LEU A 427 10.46 8.80 32.36
N THR A 428 9.70 9.86 32.62
CA THR A 428 8.33 9.75 33.13
C THR A 428 7.34 9.28 32.07
N GLU A 429 7.52 9.65 30.80
CA GLU A 429 6.61 9.28 29.72
C GLU A 429 6.86 7.86 29.18
N HIS A 430 8.13 7.44 29.08
CA HIS A 430 8.50 6.18 28.41
C HIS A 430 8.75 5.01 29.37
N PHE A 431 9.07 5.29 30.64
CA PHE A 431 9.38 4.25 31.63
C PHE A 431 8.36 4.16 32.78
N ASN A 432 7.25 4.90 32.72
CA ASN A 432 6.19 4.77 33.73
C ASN A 432 5.65 3.34 33.75
N GLU A 433 5.49 2.77 34.95
CA GLU A 433 4.89 1.47 35.13
C GLU A 433 3.42 1.51 34.69
N ALA A 434 3.09 0.76 33.65
CA ALA A 434 1.72 0.53 33.20
C ALA A 434 1.27 -0.88 33.63
N PRO A 435 0.72 -1.04 34.84
CA PRO A 435 0.32 -2.36 35.38
C PRO A 435 -0.75 -3.08 34.54
N GLU A 436 -1.44 -2.40 33.61
CA GLU A 436 -2.38 -3.05 32.68
C GLU A 436 -1.67 -3.80 31.52
N LEU A 437 -0.46 -3.38 31.14
CA LEU A 437 0.37 -4.07 30.14
C LEU A 437 1.04 -5.34 30.71
N TYR A 438 1.11 -5.45 32.04
CA TYR A 438 1.67 -6.58 32.79
C TYR A 438 0.95 -7.90 32.48
N ASN A 439 -0.38 -7.85 32.28
CA ASN A 439 -1.20 -9.05 32.14
C ASN A 439 -1.43 -9.53 30.70
N ARG A 440 -1.13 -8.71 29.68
CA ARG A 440 -1.45 -9.06 28.27
C ARG A 440 -0.25 -9.53 27.43
N LYS A 441 0.98 -9.04 27.64
CA LYS A 441 2.07 -9.23 26.64
C LYS A 441 3.51 -9.44 27.15
N GLY A 442 3.77 -9.49 28.45
CA GLY A 442 5.14 -9.70 28.97
C GLY A 442 6.17 -8.65 28.53
N LYS A 443 5.71 -7.48 28.08
CA LYS A 443 6.55 -6.33 27.70
C LYS A 443 6.60 -5.34 28.87
N TYR A 444 7.81 -5.00 29.30
CA TYR A 444 8.07 -4.24 30.53
C TYR A 444 7.89 -2.72 30.36
N PHE A 445 7.71 -2.21 29.14
CA PHE A 445 7.78 -0.78 28.88
C PHE A 445 6.82 -0.31 27.79
N ASN A 446 6.22 0.86 27.99
CA ASN A 446 5.47 1.57 26.97
C ASN A 446 6.43 2.46 26.15
N VAL A 447 7.48 1.87 25.57
CA VAL A 447 8.64 2.67 25.14
C VAL A 447 8.32 3.64 24.01
N GLU A 448 7.23 3.53 23.25
CA GLU A 448 7.04 4.43 22.10
C GLU A 448 5.59 4.79 21.78
N ARG A 449 5.25 6.08 21.97
CA ARG A 449 4.03 6.74 21.49
C ARG A 449 3.82 6.67 19.98
N VAL A 450 4.87 6.36 19.21
CA VAL A 450 4.77 6.12 17.77
C VAL A 450 4.16 4.74 17.49
N GLY A 451 4.44 3.75 18.33
CA GLY A 451 3.96 2.38 18.14
C GLY A 451 2.45 2.24 18.23
N GLN A 452 1.76 3.02 19.06
CA GLN A 452 0.28 3.01 19.13
C GLN A 452 -0.41 3.47 17.83
N TYR A 453 0.29 4.18 16.93
CA TYR A 453 -0.26 4.56 15.62
C TYR A 453 0.04 3.54 14.51
N LEU A 454 1.05 2.69 14.70
CA LEU A 454 1.55 1.76 13.68
C LEU A 454 1.20 0.30 13.97
N LYS A 455 0.79 -0.01 15.21
CA LYS A 455 0.26 -1.33 15.57
C LYS A 455 -1.11 -1.51 14.94
N ASP A 456 -1.27 -2.64 14.26
CA ASP A 456 -2.54 -3.08 13.68
C ASP A 456 -3.39 -3.77 14.78
N GLU A 457 -3.81 -2.99 15.77
CA GLU A 457 -4.69 -3.44 16.87
C GLU A 457 -5.90 -2.49 16.91
N ASP A 458 -7.12 -3.04 16.95
CA ASP A 458 -8.39 -2.29 17.05
C ASP A 458 -8.60 -1.60 18.43
N ASP A 459 -7.52 -1.42 19.20
CA ASP A 459 -7.55 -0.82 20.53
C ASP A 459 -7.38 0.71 20.42
N ASP A 460 -8.05 1.45 21.30
CA ASP A 460 -7.88 2.91 21.42
C ASP A 460 -6.41 3.28 21.70
N LEU A 461 -6.00 4.47 21.25
CA LEU A 461 -4.67 5.02 21.55
C LEU A 461 -4.46 5.04 23.08
N VAL A 462 -3.45 4.32 23.56
CA VAL A 462 -3.11 4.22 24.99
C VAL A 462 -2.74 5.59 25.58
N SER A 463 -2.14 6.46 24.75
CA SER A 463 -1.72 7.81 25.12
C SER A 463 -1.99 8.80 23.98
N PRO A 464 -3.25 9.25 23.82
CA PRO A 464 -3.58 10.21 22.78
C PRO A 464 -2.91 11.57 23.06
N PRO A 465 -2.61 12.37 22.03
CA PRO A 465 -2.05 13.70 22.22
C PRO A 465 -3.04 14.58 22.99
N ASN A 466 -2.52 15.39 23.91
CA ASN A 466 -3.37 16.25 24.72
C ASN A 466 -4.03 17.33 23.84
N THR A 467 -5.35 17.22 23.67
CA THR A 467 -6.16 18.20 22.94
C THR A 467 -6.63 19.35 23.83
N GLU A 468 -6.43 19.26 25.15
CA GLU A 468 -6.80 20.29 26.12
C GLU A 468 -5.94 21.53 25.93
N GLY A 469 -6.60 22.67 25.71
CA GLY A 469 -5.94 23.96 25.45
C GLY A 469 -5.86 24.34 23.97
N ASN A 470 -6.19 23.45 23.04
CA ASN A 470 -6.29 23.82 21.63
C ASN A 470 -7.56 24.64 21.38
N GLN A 471 -7.37 25.92 21.01
CA GLN A 471 -8.45 26.88 20.78
C GLN A 471 -9.43 26.42 19.70
N TRP A 472 -8.96 25.71 18.67
CA TRP A 472 -9.80 25.19 17.60
C TRP A 472 -10.74 24.09 18.11
N PHE A 473 -10.21 23.12 18.86
CA PHE A 473 -11.04 22.05 19.43
C PHE A 473 -12.07 22.58 20.43
N ASN A 474 -11.69 23.58 21.25
CA ASN A 474 -12.62 24.23 22.16
C ASN A 474 -13.75 24.94 21.41
N PHE A 475 -13.44 25.64 20.32
CA PHE A 475 -14.44 26.29 19.48
C PHE A 475 -15.34 25.28 18.76
N LEU A 476 -14.76 24.21 18.20
CA LEU A 476 -15.49 23.14 17.52
C LEU A 476 -16.43 22.40 18.47
N LYS A 477 -15.99 22.08 19.70
CA LYS A 477 -16.82 21.44 20.73
C LYS A 477 -18.02 22.30 21.14
N ASN A 478 -17.89 23.62 21.07
CA ASN A 478 -18.94 24.56 21.49
C ASN A 478 -19.88 25.01 20.36
N SER A 479 -19.52 24.76 19.09
CA SER A 479 -20.34 25.14 17.93
C SER A 479 -21.26 24.00 17.48
N THR A 480 -22.55 24.28 17.35
CA THR A 480 -23.57 23.32 16.87
C THR A 480 -23.51 23.10 15.36
N HIS A 481 -23.25 24.16 14.58
CA HIS A 481 -23.27 24.10 13.12
C HIS A 481 -21.99 23.52 12.52
N LEU A 482 -20.84 23.67 13.19
CA LEU A 482 -19.57 23.12 12.72
C LEU A 482 -19.48 21.61 12.91
N LYS A 483 -20.13 21.06 13.94
CA LYS A 483 -20.24 19.61 14.16
C LYS A 483 -21.12 18.89 13.14
N GLY A 484 -21.97 19.60 12.42
CA GLY A 484 -22.83 19.02 11.38
C GLY A 484 -22.37 19.31 9.96
N ASN A 485 -21.22 19.98 9.79
CA ASN A 485 -20.80 20.47 8.48
C ASN A 485 -19.89 19.46 7.77
N LEU A 486 -20.35 18.98 6.61
CA LEU A 486 -19.63 18.04 5.72
C LEU A 486 -18.31 18.61 5.19
N CYS A 487 -18.08 19.92 5.27
CA CYS A 487 -16.82 20.53 4.86
C CYS A 487 -15.70 20.41 5.91
N PHE A 488 -16.02 20.05 7.15
CA PHE A 488 -15.03 19.94 8.22
C PHE A 488 -14.85 18.50 8.66
N ILE A 489 -13.59 18.11 8.74
CA ILE A 489 -13.16 16.80 9.20
C ILE A 489 -12.99 16.89 10.71
N GLN A 490 -13.66 16.00 11.43
CA GLN A 490 -13.73 15.99 12.88
C GLN A 490 -12.67 15.09 13.50
#